data_AF-A0A925BPQ5-F1
#
_entry.id   AF-A0A925BPQ5-F1
#
_cell.length_a   1.000
_cell.length_b   1.000
_cell.length_c   1.000
_cell.angle_alpha   90.00
_cell.angle_beta   90.00
_cell.angle_gamma   90.00
#
_symmetry.space_group_name_H-M   'P 1'
#
loop_
_entity.id
_entity.type
_entity.pdbx_description
1 polymer ?
#
loop_
_entity_poly.entity_id
_entity_poly.type
_entity_poly.pdbx_seq_one_letter_code
_entity_poly.pdbx_strand_id
1 'polypeptide(L)' 'MAITALSQDGKTISCDEALKIARTDAERVYRDLSPYRISVVLESDGWQVDYVLKDAALQGGGPHYLIDDQT' A
#
# COMPACT_ATOMS: atom_id res chain seq x y z
N MET A 1 0.66 -28.61 6.37
CA MET A 1 0.15 -27.28 5.97
C MET A 1 1.37 -26.38 5.86
N ALA A 2 1.79 -26.03 4.64
CA ALA A 2 3.03 -25.31 4.38
C ALA A 2 2.69 -23.97 3.74
N ILE A 3 3.09 -22.87 4.35
CA ILE A 3 3.20 -21.58 3.66
C ILE A 3 4.69 -21.30 3.47
N THR A 4 5.17 -21.63 2.28
CA THR A 4 6.55 -21.39 1.86
C THR A 4 6.75 -19.89 1.69
N ALA A 5 7.64 -19.31 2.50
CA ALA A 5 8.23 -18.01 2.22
C ALA A 5 9.25 -18.19 1.07
N LEU A 6 8.95 -17.63 -0.11
CA LEU A 6 9.90 -17.55 -1.22
C LEU A 6 10.37 -16.10 -1.34
N SER A 7 11.61 -15.87 -0.92
CA SER A 7 12.37 -14.70 -1.36
C SER A 7 13.56 -15.23 -2.15
N GLN A 8 13.58 -14.96 -3.46
CA GLN A 8 14.70 -14.45 -4.27
C GLN A 8 14.46 -14.77 -5.76
N ASP A 9 14.42 -13.73 -6.61
CA ASP A 9 14.28 -13.74 -8.09
C ASP A 9 12.88 -14.04 -8.70
N GLY A 10 11.87 -14.23 -7.87
CA GLY A 10 10.44 -14.19 -8.19
C GLY A 10 9.75 -13.60 -6.98
N LYS A 11 9.85 -12.28 -6.84
CA LYS A 11 9.79 -11.60 -5.55
C LYS A 11 8.35 -11.20 -5.22
N THR A 12 7.56 -12.16 -4.75
CA THR A 12 6.25 -11.88 -4.17
C THR A 12 6.44 -10.89 -3.01
N ILE A 13 5.99 -9.65 -3.20
CA ILE A 13 6.18 -8.58 -2.21
C ILE A 13 5.28 -8.89 -1.01
N SER A 14 5.82 -8.82 0.20
CA SER A 14 5.02 -8.98 1.42
C SER A 14 4.19 -7.73 1.72
N CYS A 15 3.10 -7.87 2.47
CA CYS A 15 2.23 -6.75 2.85
C CYS A 15 3.01 -5.60 3.52
N ASP A 16 4.00 -5.94 4.34
CA ASP A 16 4.84 -4.98 5.05
C ASP A 16 5.73 -4.17 4.10
N GLU A 17 6.31 -4.82 3.08
CA GLU A 17 7.12 -4.13 2.06
C GLU A 17 6.24 -3.29 1.14
N ALA A 18 5.09 -3.78 0.70
CA ALA A 18 4.12 -3.01 -0.08
C ALA A 18 3.66 -1.75 0.67
N LEU A 19 3.30 -1.91 1.95
CA LEU A 19 2.89 -0.78 2.80
C LEU A 19 4.04 0.21 3.01
N LYS A 20 5.26 -0.26 3.20
CA LYS A 20 6.44 0.59 3.39
C LYS A 20 6.78 1.40 2.14
N ILE A 21 6.67 0.81 0.96
CA ILE A 21 6.85 1.51 -0.33
C ILE A 21 5.80 2.61 -0.47
N ALA A 22 4.52 2.26 -0.35
CA ALA A 22 3.41 3.20 -0.48
C ALA A 22 3.52 4.32 0.56
N ARG A 23 3.85 4.00 1.81
CA ARG A 23 4.02 4.99 2.88
C ARG A 23 5.16 5.94 2.60
N THR A 24 6.33 5.43 2.21
CA THR A 24 7.51 6.27 1.94
C THR A 24 7.24 7.25 0.81
N ASP A 25 6.52 6.82 -0.23
CA ASP A 25 6.11 7.69 -1.33
C ASP A 25 5.07 8.73 -0.88
N ALA A 26 4.02 8.28 -0.19
CA ALA A 26 2.98 9.16 0.32
C ALA A 26 3.52 10.20 1.32
N GLU A 27 4.48 9.85 2.19
CA GLU A 27 5.17 10.77 3.10
C GLU A 27 5.97 11.83 2.33
N ARG A 28 6.54 11.49 1.18
CA ARG A 28 7.27 12.45 0.33
C ARG A 28 6.35 13.46 -0.34
N VAL A 29 5.19 13.01 -0.82
CA VAL A 29 4.24 13.85 -1.56
C VAL A 29 3.40 14.71 -0.62
N TYR A 30 2.83 14.10 0.42
CA TYR A 30 1.85 14.75 1.29
C TYR A 30 2.45 15.35 2.56
N ARG A 31 3.70 15.02 2.91
CA ARG A 31 4.43 15.39 4.14
C ARG A 31 3.79 14.94 5.45
N ASP A 32 2.47 15.03 5.59
CA ASP A 32 1.71 14.63 6.75
C ASP A 32 0.60 13.65 6.36
N LEU A 33 0.76 12.39 6.79
CA LEU A 33 -0.22 11.33 6.57
C LEU A 33 -1.16 11.14 7.77
N SER A 34 -1.03 11.95 8.82
CA SER A 34 -1.88 11.86 10.03
C SER A 34 -3.38 11.97 9.74
N PRO A 35 -3.87 12.80 8.78
CA PRO A 35 -5.29 12.85 8.48
C PRO A 35 -5.79 11.70 7.60
N TYR A 36 -4.88 10.86 7.09
CA TYR A 36 -5.24 9.72 6.24
C TYR A 36 -5.29 8.42 7.06
N ARG A 37 -6.19 7.53 6.65
CA ARG A 37 -6.25 6.13 7.04
C ARG A 37 -5.74 5.32 5.87
N ILE A 38 -4.76 4.46 6.15
CA ILE A 38 -4.14 3.58 5.15
C ILE A 38 -4.89 2.25 5.19
N SER A 39 -5.38 1.81 4.04
CA SER A 39 -5.97 0.49 3.84
C SER A 39 -5.07 -0.29 2.89
N VAL A 40 -4.68 -1.50 3.28
CA VAL A 40 -3.87 -2.40 2.44
C VAL A 40 -4.68 -3.67 2.20
N VAL A 41 -4.84 -4.05 0.94
CA VAL A 41 -5.59 -5.25 0.54
C VAL A 41 -4.79 -5.98 -0.53
N LEU A 42 -4.63 -7.29 -0.37
CA LEU A 42 -4.10 -8.15 -1.43
C LEU A 42 -5.27 -8.61 -2.29
N GLU A 43 -5.30 -8.14 -3.52
CA GLU A 43 -6.25 -8.57 -4.55
C GLU A 43 -5.54 -9.49 -5.56
N SER A 44 -6.30 -10.03 -6.51
CA SER A 44 -5.75 -10.92 -7.55
C SER A 44 -4.79 -10.22 -8.53
N ASP A 45 -4.79 -8.89 -8.52
CA ASP A 45 -3.97 -8.01 -9.37
C ASP A 45 -2.74 -7.45 -8.60
N GLY A 46 -2.58 -7.85 -7.33
CA GLY A 46 -1.49 -7.38 -6.46
C GLY A 46 -1.98 -6.62 -5.22
N TRP A 47 -1.08 -5.86 -4.62
CA TRP A 47 -1.34 -5.08 -3.40
C TRP A 47 -1.96 -3.73 -3.74
N GLN A 48 -3.18 -3.51 -3.28
CA GLN A 48 -3.84 -2.22 -3.30
C GLN A 48 -3.60 -1.49 -1.98
N VAL A 49 -3.09 -0.26 -2.06
CA VAL A 49 -2.89 0.64 -0.92
C VAL A 49 -3.70 1.91 -1.14
N ASP A 50 -4.77 2.03 -0.37
CA ASP A 50 -5.68 3.17 -0.39
C ASP A 50 -5.42 4.11 0.78
N TYR A 51 -5.24 5.38 0.47
CA TYR A 51 -5.23 6.44 1.48
C TYR A 51 -6.59 7.12 1.48
N VAL A 52 -7.36 6.88 2.53
CA VAL A 52 -8.68 7.48 2.70
C VAL A 52 -8.60 8.55 3.79
N LEU A 53 -9.09 9.76 3.51
CA LEU A 53 -9.16 10.79 4.55
C LEU A 53 -10.05 10.31 5.69
N LYS A 54 -9.57 10.48 6.92
CA LYS A 54 -10.37 10.18 8.13
C LYS A 54 -11.59 11.08 8.23
N ASP A 55 -11.46 12.30 7.71
CA ASP A 55 -12.51 13.29 7.72
C ASP A 55 -13.20 13.34 6.35
N ALA A 56 -14.44 12.85 6.30
CA ALA A 56 -15.25 12.84 5.08
C ALA A 56 -15.67 14.24 4.62
N ALA A 57 -15.49 15.28 5.45
CA ALA A 57 -15.76 16.66 5.06
C ALA A 57 -14.63 17.27 4.21
N LEU A 58 -13.44 16.66 4.21
CA LEU A 58 -12.34 17.06 3.34
C LEU A 58 -12.61 16.54 1.92
N GLN A 59 -13.00 17.43 1.02
CA GLN A 59 -13.12 17.14 -0.41
C GLN A 59 -11.73 17.05 -1.05
N GLY A 60 -11.10 15.90 -0.87
CA GLY A 60 -9.86 15.51 -1.53
C GLY A 60 -9.83 13.99 -1.61
N GLY A 61 -9.81 13.43 -2.82
CA GLY A 61 -9.44 12.02 -2.96
C GLY A 61 -8.03 11.83 -2.41
N GLY A 62 -7.77 10.75 -1.67
CA GLY A 62 -6.41 10.39 -1.30
C GLY A 62 -5.75 9.56 -2.41
N PRO A 63 -4.41 9.42 -2.36
CA PRO A 63 -3.69 8.64 -3.34
C PRO A 63 -4.07 7.16 -3.26
N HIS A 64 -4.23 6.54 -4.42
CA HIS A 64 -4.40 5.09 -4.56
C HIS A 64 -3.13 4.52 -5.21
N TYR A 65 -2.55 3.52 -4.57
CA TYR A 65 -1.38 2.81 -5.10
C TYR A 65 -1.76 1.38 -5.41
N LEU A 66 -1.37 0.92 -6.59
CA LEU A 66 -1.40 -0.48 -6.96
C LEU A 66 0.05 -0.95 -7.10
N ILE A 67 0.43 -1.91 -6.28
CA ILE A 67 1.76 -2.53 -6.28
C ILE A 67 1.55 -3.96 -6.76
N ASP A 68 1.92 -4.19 -8.01
CA ASP A 68 1.94 -5.51 -8.63
C ASP A 68 2.89 -6.44 -7.84
N ASP A 69 2.46 -7.65 -7.52
CA ASP A 69 3.27 -8.61 -6.75
C ASP A 69 4.24 -9.43 -7.63
N GLN A 70 4.22 -9.22 -8.96
CA GLN A 70 4.92 -10.02 -9.95
C GLN A 70 6.14 -9.34 -10.58
N THR A 71 6.50 -8.11 -10.21
CA THR A 71 7.59 -7.33 -10.85
C THR A 71 8.79 -6.98 -9.97
#